data_AF-A0AAQ4NYV5-F1
#
_entry.id   AF-A0AAQ4NYV5-F1
#
_cell.length_a   1.000
_cell.length_b   1.000
_cell.length_c   1.000
_cell.angle_alpha   90.00
_cell.angle_beta   90.00
_cell.angle_gamma   90.00
#
_symmetry.space_group_name_H-M   'P 1'
#
loop_
_entity.id
_entity.type
_entity.pdbx_description
1 polymer ?
#
loop_
_entity_poly.entity_id
_entity_poly.type
_entity_poly.pdbx_seq_one_letter_code
_entity_poly.pdbx_strand_id
1 'polypeptide(L)'
;MHTASRTLSGALLCALLLLLSAASAARGMELESGEELSPRALRDFYPKGPNLTSEKQLLGALHEVLEKLQAKRLPSWEKKFGQVPTCDVGEQCAVRKGARIGKMCDCPRGAFCNFFLLKCL
;
A
#
# COMPACT_ATOMS: atom_id res chain seq x y z
N MET A 1 -23.67 36.38 30.26
CA MET A 1 -24.22 35.05 30.59
C MET A 1 -24.74 34.25 29.37
N HIS A 2 -24.71 34.79 28.13
CA HIS A 2 -25.24 34.09 26.93
C HIS A 2 -24.25 33.19 26.16
N THR A 3 -22.95 33.20 26.49
CA THR A 3 -21.93 32.39 25.79
C THR A 3 -21.87 30.96 26.31
N ALA A 4 -22.09 30.73 27.61
CA ALA A 4 -22.07 29.39 28.22
C ALA A 4 -23.27 28.52 27.82
N SER A 5 -24.41 29.13 27.51
CA SER A 5 -25.63 28.42 27.05
C SER A 5 -25.47 27.83 25.65
N ARG A 6 -24.73 28.51 24.77
CA ARG A 6 -24.48 28.07 23.38
C ARG A 6 -23.53 26.88 23.30
N THR A 7 -22.52 26.83 24.18
CA THR A 7 -21.54 25.73 24.25
C THR A 7 -22.16 24.45 24.83
N LEU A 8 -23.07 24.58 25.80
CA LEU A 8 -23.78 23.44 26.37
C LEU A 8 -24.76 22.81 25.38
N SER A 9 -25.44 23.63 24.57
CA SER A 9 -26.36 23.16 23.51
C SER A 9 -25.62 22.39 22.41
N GLY A 10 -24.44 22.85 22.01
CA GLY A 10 -23.61 22.14 21.02
C GLY A 10 -23.11 20.78 21.51
N ALA A 11 -22.70 20.68 22.78
CA ALA A 11 -22.25 19.41 23.36
C ALA A 11 -23.38 18.38 23.46
N LEU A 12 -24.60 18.82 23.83
CA LEU A 12 -25.79 17.96 23.89
C LEU A 12 -26.19 17.43 22.51
N LEU A 13 -26.12 18.28 21.46
CA LEU A 13 -26.40 17.88 20.08
C LEU A 13 -25.41 16.80 19.59
N CYS A 14 -24.11 16.97 19.87
CA CYS A 14 -23.09 15.98 19.50
C CYS A 14 -23.29 14.64 20.23
N ALA A 15 -23.63 14.66 21.52
CA ALA A 15 -23.90 13.44 22.27
C ALA A 15 -25.13 12.68 21.73
N LEU A 16 -26.19 13.40 21.35
CA LEU A 16 -27.39 12.80 20.76
C LEU A 16 -27.10 12.13 19.40
N LEU A 17 -26.30 12.77 18.54
CA LEU A 17 -25.91 12.24 17.23
C LEU A 17 -25.08 10.95 17.35
N LEU A 18 -24.17 10.89 18.33
CA LEU A 18 -23.37 9.69 18.59
C LEU A 18 -24.25 8.51 19.06
N LEU A 19 -25.23 8.77 19.93
CA LEU A 19 -26.18 7.74 20.39
C LEU A 19 -27.07 7.20 19.24
N LEU A 20 -27.51 8.08 18.34
CA LEU A 20 -28.28 7.70 17.14
C LEU A 20 -27.48 6.80 16.19
N SER A 21 -26.17 7.06 16.03
CA SER A 21 -25.28 6.26 15.17
C SER A 21 -24.94 4.88 15.75
N ALA A 22 -24.90 4.75 17.08
CA ALA A 22 -24.70 3.46 17.73
C ALA A 22 -25.94 2.55 17.63
N ALA A 23 -27.14 3.14 17.60
CA ALA A 23 -28.40 2.42 17.49
C ALA A 23 -28.65 1.83 16.09
N SER A 24 -28.10 2.44 15.03
CA SER A 24 -28.20 1.90 13.66
C SER A 24 -27.27 0.70 13.43
N ALA A 25 -26.13 0.63 14.12
CA ALA A 25 -25.21 -0.50 14.03
C ALA A 25 -25.77 -1.79 14.66
N ALA A 26 -26.70 -1.68 15.62
CA ALA A 26 -27.31 -2.83 16.30
C ALA A 26 -28.55 -3.40 15.58
N ARG A 27 -29.06 -2.73 14.53
CA ARG A 27 -30.28 -3.13 13.79
C ARG A 27 -30.00 -3.78 12.42
N GLY A 28 -28.74 -4.00 12.06
CA GLY A 28 -28.33 -4.52 10.75
C GLY A 28 -28.04 -6.02 10.67
N MET A 29 -28.41 -6.82 11.66
CA MET A 29 -28.26 -8.29 11.63
C MET A 29 -29.62 -8.97 11.76
N GLU A 30 -30.39 -9.01 10.67
CA GLU A 30 -31.23 -10.17 10.37
C GLU A 30 -31.69 -10.14 8.90
N LEU A 31 -31.69 -11.33 8.30
CA LEU A 31 -32.38 -11.74 7.08
C LEU A 31 -31.67 -11.53 5.72
N GLU A 32 -30.99 -12.59 5.26
CA GLU A 32 -30.97 -13.07 3.87
C GLU A 32 -30.83 -14.60 3.99
N SER A 33 -31.95 -15.32 4.10
CA SER A 33 -32.71 -15.91 2.98
C SER A 33 -31.93 -17.01 2.26
N GLY A 34 -32.44 -18.23 2.39
CA GLY A 34 -31.81 -19.44 1.89
C GLY A 34 -31.92 -19.60 0.37
N GLU A 35 -30.90 -20.24 -0.22
CA GLU A 35 -30.99 -20.82 -1.55
C GLU A 35 -30.33 -22.21 -1.51
N GLU A 36 -31.17 -23.25 -1.48
CA GLU A 36 -30.78 -24.65 -1.62
C GLU A 36 -30.58 -24.91 -3.13
N LEU A 37 -29.35 -24.75 -3.64
CA LEU A 37 -29.06 -25.01 -5.06
C LEU A 37 -28.86 -26.52 -5.31
N SER A 38 -29.82 -27.07 -6.08
CA SER A 38 -29.85 -28.42 -6.64
C SER A 38 -28.50 -28.93 -7.20
N PRO A 39 -27.98 -30.09 -6.74
CA PRO A 39 -26.69 -30.66 -7.19
C PRO A 39 -26.64 -31.10 -8.66
N ARG A 40 -27.77 -31.16 -9.35
CA ARG A 40 -27.87 -31.74 -10.70
C ARG A 40 -27.31 -30.85 -11.80
N ALA A 41 -27.33 -29.52 -11.63
CA ALA A 41 -26.75 -28.58 -12.59
C ALA A 41 -25.21 -28.55 -12.54
N LEU A 42 -24.57 -29.05 -11.47
CA LEU A 42 -23.12 -28.98 -11.29
C LEU A 42 -22.34 -29.98 -12.17
N ARG A 43 -23.00 -31.04 -12.64
CA ARG A 43 -22.34 -32.09 -13.44
C ARG A 43 -22.09 -31.68 -14.89
N ASP A 44 -22.83 -30.70 -15.41
CA ASP A 44 -22.66 -30.19 -16.79
C ASP A 44 -21.52 -29.17 -16.91
N PHE A 45 -21.05 -28.61 -15.79
CA PHE A 45 -19.91 -27.69 -15.77
C PHE A 45 -18.55 -28.38 -15.66
N TYR A 46 -18.49 -29.71 -15.50
CA TYR A 46 -17.23 -30.42 -15.38
C TYR A 46 -16.86 -31.06 -16.73
N PRO A 47 -15.92 -30.46 -17.50
CA PRO A 47 -15.49 -31.06 -18.77
C PRO A 47 -14.92 -32.44 -18.50
N LYS A 48 -15.28 -33.43 -19.34
CA LYS A 48 -14.56 -34.72 -19.41
C LYS A 48 -13.07 -34.41 -19.49
N GLY A 49 -12.31 -35.04 -18.58
CA GLY A 49 -10.97 -34.63 -18.18
C GLY A 49 -10.02 -34.24 -19.32
N PRO A 50 -9.06 -33.36 -19.04
CA PRO A 50 -8.21 -32.76 -20.06
C PRO A 50 -7.49 -33.86 -20.86
N ASN A 51 -7.55 -33.74 -22.18
CA ASN A 51 -6.72 -34.50 -23.09
C ASN A 51 -5.26 -34.24 -22.65
N LEU A 52 -4.55 -35.24 -22.11
CA LEU A 52 -3.23 -35.11 -21.48
C LEU A 52 -2.17 -34.41 -22.36
N THR A 53 -2.40 -34.36 -23.67
CA THR A 53 -1.59 -33.62 -24.65
C THR A 53 -1.77 -32.10 -24.51
N SER A 54 -3.00 -31.63 -24.34
CA SER A 54 -3.37 -30.23 -24.13
C SER A 54 -2.84 -29.69 -22.80
N GLU A 55 -2.90 -30.49 -21.74
CA GLU A 55 -2.44 -30.08 -20.41
C GLU A 55 -0.92 -29.86 -20.37
N LYS A 56 -0.15 -30.74 -21.02
CA LYS A 56 1.31 -30.56 -21.17
C LYS A 56 1.67 -29.35 -22.02
N GLN A 57 0.92 -29.07 -23.09
CA GLN A 57 1.13 -27.87 -23.88
C GLN A 57 0.78 -26.59 -23.10
N LEU A 58 -0.28 -26.63 -22.29
CA LEU A 58 -0.69 -25.51 -21.45
C LEU A 58 0.34 -25.22 -20.34
N LEU A 59 0.86 -26.26 -19.69
CA LEU A 59 1.93 -26.15 -18.71
C LEU A 59 3.23 -25.60 -19.34
N GLY A 60 3.56 -26.03 -20.56
CA GLY A 60 4.70 -25.50 -21.31
C GLY A 60 4.55 -24.02 -21.64
N ALA A 61 3.37 -23.61 -22.13
CA ALA A 61 3.08 -22.21 -22.44
C ALA A 61 3.11 -21.32 -21.17
N LEU A 62 2.59 -21.83 -20.06
CA LEU A 62 2.64 -21.13 -18.77
C LEU A 62 4.09 -20.95 -18.29
N HIS A 63 4.92 -21.98 -18.42
CA HIS A 63 6.32 -21.94 -18.05
C HIS A 63 7.10 -20.94 -18.90
N GLU A 64 6.88 -20.92 -20.21
CA GLU A 64 7.52 -19.98 -21.13
C GLU A 64 7.13 -18.53 -20.84
N VAL A 65 5.86 -18.28 -20.48
CA VAL A 65 5.40 -16.95 -20.06
C VAL A 65 6.03 -16.54 -18.73
N LEU A 66 6.15 -17.47 -17.78
CA LEU A 66 6.83 -17.20 -16.49
C LEU A 66 8.30 -16.85 -16.68
N GLU A 67 9.03 -17.58 -17.53
CA GLU A 67 10.43 -17.27 -17.83
C GLU A 67 10.57 -15.90 -18.51
N LYS A 68 9.71 -15.60 -19.48
CA LYS A 68 9.69 -14.30 -20.16
C LYS A 68 9.31 -13.14 -19.23
N LEU A 69 8.42 -13.37 -18.26
CA LEU A 69 8.07 -12.41 -17.23
C LEU A 69 9.16 -12.27 -16.17
N GLN A 70 9.86 -13.34 -15.82
CA GLN A 70 10.98 -13.29 -14.88
C GLN A 70 12.20 -12.58 -15.48
N ALA A 71 12.46 -12.74 -16.78
CA ALA A 71 13.46 -11.96 -17.51
C ALA A 71 13.06 -10.47 -17.65
N LYS A 72 11.75 -10.17 -17.66
CA LYS A 72 11.19 -8.82 -17.61
C LYS A 72 10.92 -8.30 -16.20
N ARG A 73 11.17 -9.10 -15.16
CA ARG A 73 11.05 -8.68 -13.76
C ARG A 73 11.93 -7.46 -13.63
N LEU A 74 11.30 -6.31 -13.33
CA LEU A 74 11.94 -5.01 -13.41
C LEU A 74 13.32 -5.12 -12.77
N PRO A 75 14.36 -4.58 -13.41
CA PRO A 75 15.69 -4.59 -12.81
C PRO A 75 15.58 -3.98 -11.41
N SER A 76 16.54 -4.25 -10.53
CA SER A 76 16.64 -3.69 -9.18
C SER A 76 16.62 -2.15 -9.08
N TRP A 77 16.33 -1.45 -10.18
CA TRP A 77 15.98 -0.05 -10.38
C TRP A 77 15.18 0.60 -9.25
N GLU A 78 14.21 -0.10 -8.64
CA GLU A 78 13.47 0.46 -7.50
C GLU A 78 14.39 0.83 -6.33
N LYS A 79 15.53 0.15 -6.17
CA LYS A 79 16.53 0.44 -5.14
C LYS A 79 17.47 1.60 -5.51
N LYS A 80 17.50 2.03 -6.77
CA LYS A 80 18.43 3.07 -7.23
C LYS A 80 17.84 4.48 -7.13
N PHE A 81 16.52 4.62 -6.96
CA PHE A 81 15.93 5.93 -6.71
C PHE A 81 16.21 6.40 -5.28
N GLY A 82 16.93 7.51 -5.17
CA GLY A 82 17.27 8.11 -3.88
C GLY A 82 18.46 7.47 -3.17
N GLN A 83 19.10 6.46 -3.77
CA GLN A 83 20.36 5.93 -3.26
C GLN A 83 21.50 6.84 -3.74
N VAL A 84 22.23 7.39 -2.79
CA VAL A 84 23.39 8.26 -3.03
C VAL A 84 24.66 7.52 -2.60
N PRO A 85 25.84 7.84 -3.18
CA PRO A 85 27.12 7.28 -2.72
C PRO A 85 27.42 7.68 -1.28
N THR A 86 28.45 7.11 -0.68
CA THR A 86 28.97 7.57 0.63
C THR A 86 30.02 8.66 0.45
N CYS A 87 30.06 9.64 1.35
CA CYS A 87 31.10 10.67 1.42
C CYS A 87 32.15 10.34 2.48
N ASP A 88 33.27 11.03 2.41
CA ASP A 88 34.24 11.14 3.49
C ASP A 88 33.92 12.29 4.47
N VAL A 89 34.55 12.27 5.64
CA VAL A 89 34.39 13.35 6.64
C VAL A 89 34.96 14.65 6.06
N GLY A 90 34.20 15.75 6.15
CA GLY A 90 34.56 17.05 5.60
C GLY A 90 34.19 17.29 4.14
N GLU A 91 33.74 16.25 3.40
CA GLU A 91 33.27 16.39 2.02
C GLU A 91 31.88 17.01 1.90
N GLN A 92 31.54 17.51 0.71
CA GLN A 92 30.26 18.15 0.42
C GLN A 92 29.13 17.11 0.34
N CYS A 93 28.23 17.12 1.31
CA CYS A 93 27.15 16.14 1.44
C CYS A 93 25.81 16.57 0.85
N ALA A 94 25.63 17.87 0.63
CA ALA A 94 24.42 18.43 0.07
C ALA A 94 24.72 19.65 -0.82
N VAL A 95 23.76 20.01 -1.66
CA VAL A 95 23.80 21.22 -2.49
C VAL A 95 22.53 22.03 -2.29
N ARG A 96 22.67 23.35 -2.28
CA ARG A 96 21.55 24.27 -2.13
C ARG A 96 21.22 24.93 -3.46
N LYS A 97 19.96 24.82 -3.88
CA LYS A 97 19.43 25.54 -5.04
C LYS A 97 18.22 26.35 -4.60
N GLY A 98 18.46 27.61 -4.26
CA GLY A 98 17.47 28.50 -3.66
C GLY A 98 17.02 28.01 -2.27
N ALA A 99 15.72 27.80 -2.09
CA ALA A 99 15.13 27.27 -0.86
C ALA A 99 15.25 25.74 -0.74
N ARG A 100 15.61 25.03 -1.81
CA ARG A 100 15.68 23.56 -1.84
C ARG A 100 17.11 23.09 -1.54
N ILE A 101 17.21 21.97 -0.84
CA ILE A 101 18.46 21.28 -0.53
C ILE A 101 18.38 19.87 -1.11
N GLY A 102 19.39 19.51 -1.91
CA GLY A 102 19.54 18.16 -2.47
C GLY A 102 20.70 17.43 -1.80
N LYS A 103 20.50 16.17 -1.43
CA LYS A 103 21.55 15.29 -0.88
C LYS A 103 22.43 14.75 -2.01
N MET A 104 23.75 14.76 -1.83
CA MET A 104 24.71 14.22 -2.80
C MET A 104 25.27 12.87 -2.38
N CYS A 105 25.40 12.62 -1.08
CA CYS A 105 25.96 11.40 -0.52
C CYS A 105 25.49 11.18 0.93
N ASP A 106 25.75 9.99 1.45
CA ASP A 106 25.58 9.60 2.85
C ASP A 106 26.88 9.80 3.64
N CYS A 107 26.81 10.52 4.76
CA CYS A 107 27.96 10.70 5.65
C CYS A 107 28.28 9.39 6.40
N PRO A 108 29.55 9.14 6.73
CA PRO A 108 29.96 7.93 7.44
C PRO A 108 29.42 7.94 8.87
N ARG A 109 29.36 6.76 9.50
CA ARG A 109 28.90 6.63 10.90
C ARG A 109 29.70 7.54 11.82
N GLY A 110 29.00 8.36 12.60
CA GLY A 110 29.60 9.32 13.54
C GLY A 110 29.72 10.73 12.98
N ALA A 111 29.51 10.92 11.68
CA ALA A 111 29.37 12.23 11.06
C ALA A 111 27.95 12.42 10.51
N PHE A 112 27.45 13.65 10.51
CA PHE A 112 26.16 14.03 9.92
C PHE A 112 26.34 15.13 8.89
N CYS A 113 25.42 15.19 7.92
CA CYS A 113 25.43 16.26 6.94
C CYS A 113 24.94 17.56 7.58
N ASN A 114 25.84 18.52 7.79
CA ASN A 114 25.48 19.84 8.27
C ASN A 114 24.90 20.65 7.09
N PHE A 115 23.62 20.98 7.11
CA PHE A 115 22.95 21.68 5.99
C PHE A 115 23.27 23.18 5.88
N PHE A 116 23.92 23.79 6.89
CA PHE A 116 24.43 25.16 6.78
C PHE A 116 25.77 25.18 6.03
N LEU A 117 26.68 24.26 6.38
CA LEU A 117 28.02 24.16 5.79
C LEU A 117 28.04 23.26 4.54
N LEU A 118 26.98 22.47 4.35
CA LEU A 118 26.81 21.48 3.30
C LEU A 118 27.89 20.37 3.33
N LYS A 119 28.46 20.07 4.50
CA LYS A 119 29.56 19.11 4.69
C LYS A 119 29.27 18.07 5.78
N CYS A 120 29.93 16.91 5.70
CA CYS A 120 29.89 15.90 6.75
C CYS A 120 30.76 16.31 7.95
N LEU A 121 30.17 16.42 9.14
CA LEU A 121 30.83 16.77 10.41
C LEU A 121 30.55 15.75 11.51
#